data_AF-A0A523ZZZ6-F1
#
_entry.id   AF-A0A523ZZZ6-F1
#
_cell.length_a   1.000
_cell.length_b   1.000
_cell.length_c   1.000
_cell.angle_alpha   90.00
_cell.angle_beta   90.00
_cell.angle_gamma   90.00
#
_symmetry.space_group_name_H-M   'P 1'
#
loop_
_entity.id
_entity.type
_entity.pdbx_description
1 polymer ?
#
loop_
_entity_poly.entity_id
_entity_poly.type
_entity_poly.pdbx_seq_one_letter_code
_entity_poly.pdbx_strand_id
1 'polypeptide(L)'
;MTEDKAEMVVTPWEVRGEIDYDKLIEQFGVQPMTPSIPERIAKQAGYMHLQLRRGIYLSHRDVDWWLDEHEKGNRVGLYTGRGPSGHVHLGHMLPWFFCKYLQDAFNAELYFQMTDDEKFVFDDRLTLDQTIGYTYDNALDVIACGLDPEKTHIFSDTEHIQHLYK
;
A
#
# COMPACT_ATOMS: atom_id res chain seq x y z
N MET A 1 39.26 -11.90 9.35
CA MET A 1 38.50 -12.21 8.12
C MET A 1 37.13 -11.60 8.33
N THR A 2 36.91 -10.42 7.75
CA THR A 2 35.57 -9.81 7.73
C THR A 2 34.72 -10.67 6.82
N GLU A 3 33.69 -11.30 7.36
CA GLU A 3 32.64 -11.93 6.56
C GLU A 3 32.12 -10.87 5.58
N ASP A 4 32.15 -11.16 4.29
CA ASP A 4 31.54 -10.31 3.28
C ASP A 4 30.06 -10.15 3.64
N LYS A 5 29.69 -8.97 4.17
CA LYS A 5 28.28 -8.64 4.42
C LYS A 5 27.57 -8.79 3.08
N ALA A 6 26.58 -9.69 3.02
CA ALA A 6 25.78 -9.91 1.83
C ALA A 6 25.28 -8.56 1.31
N GLU A 7 25.50 -8.31 0.02
CA GLU A 7 25.06 -7.08 -0.64
C GLU A 7 23.55 -6.93 -0.47
N MET A 8 23.13 -5.73 -0.08
CA MET A 8 21.74 -5.39 0.17
C MET A 8 21.00 -5.22 -1.16
N VAL A 9 19.96 -6.03 -1.37
CA VAL A 9 19.11 -6.01 -2.57
C VAL A 9 17.66 -5.78 -2.16
N VAL A 10 17.02 -4.75 -2.71
CA VAL A 10 15.61 -4.44 -2.50
C VAL A 10 14.95 -4.13 -3.85
N THR A 11 14.05 -5.01 -4.29
CA THR A 11 13.23 -4.87 -5.50
C THR A 11 11.79 -5.27 -5.18
N PRO A 12 10.82 -5.06 -6.09
CA PRO A 12 9.45 -5.56 -5.89
C PRO A 12 9.34 -7.08 -5.70
N TRP A 13 10.39 -7.85 -6.06
CA TRP A 13 10.36 -9.32 -6.08
C TRP A 13 11.33 -9.97 -5.09
N GLU A 14 12.36 -9.26 -4.64
CA GLU A 14 13.42 -9.79 -3.79
C GLU A 14 13.86 -8.77 -2.74
N VAL A 15 14.00 -9.24 -1.50
CA VAL A 15 14.63 -8.51 -0.39
C VAL A 15 15.68 -9.42 0.24
N ARG A 16 16.95 -9.00 0.24
CA ARG A 16 18.09 -9.78 0.75
C ARG A 16 19.13 -8.89 1.43
N GLY A 17 19.77 -9.43 2.47
CA GLY A 17 20.85 -8.76 3.21
C GLY A 17 20.36 -8.04 4.48
N GLU A 18 21.29 -7.38 5.17
CA GLU A 18 20.97 -6.47 6.27
C GLU A 18 20.43 -5.16 5.68
N ILE A 19 19.20 -4.80 6.01
CA ILE A 19 18.52 -3.66 5.40
C ILE A 19 18.89 -2.37 6.11
N ASP A 20 19.65 -1.52 5.43
CA ASP A 20 19.92 -0.15 5.81
C ASP A 20 18.86 0.78 5.20
N TYR A 21 17.89 1.18 6.03
CA TYR A 21 16.76 2.00 5.58
C TYR A 21 17.17 3.42 5.19
N ASP A 22 18.21 4.00 5.82
CA ASP A 22 18.69 5.34 5.47
C ASP A 22 19.30 5.33 4.07
N LYS A 23 20.09 4.28 3.76
CA LYS A 23 20.61 4.06 2.42
C LYS A 23 19.51 3.88 1.37
N LEU A 24 18.40 3.18 1.69
CA LEU A 24 17.25 3.06 0.78
C LEU A 24 16.57 4.39 0.53
N ILE A 25 16.44 5.22 1.57
CA ILE A 25 15.83 6.54 1.45
C ILE A 25 16.61 7.39 0.45
N GLU A 26 17.94 7.40 0.57
CA GLU A 26 18.83 8.08 -0.37
C GLU A 26 18.78 7.48 -1.79
N GLN A 27 18.89 6.16 -1.92
CA GLN A 27 18.94 5.48 -3.22
C GLN A 27 17.64 5.62 -4.00
N PHE A 28 16.49 5.49 -3.34
CA PHE A 28 15.22 5.72 -3.99
C PHE A 28 14.94 7.23 -4.14
N GLY A 29 15.63 8.12 -3.41
CA GLY A 29 15.38 9.56 -3.45
C GLY A 29 14.02 9.92 -2.85
N VAL A 30 13.59 9.20 -1.82
CA VAL A 30 12.38 9.49 -1.03
C VAL A 30 12.75 10.37 0.17
N GLN A 31 11.75 10.95 0.82
CA GLN A 31 11.94 11.75 2.03
C GLN A 31 11.71 10.87 3.27
N PRO A 32 12.46 11.04 4.35
CA PRO A 32 12.21 10.34 5.60
C PRO A 32 10.90 10.82 6.23
N MET A 33 10.21 9.92 6.93
CA MET A 33 9.00 10.25 7.70
C MET A 33 9.37 11.05 8.95
N THR A 34 9.63 12.35 8.79
CA THR A 34 9.97 13.24 9.91
C THR A 34 8.82 13.34 10.91
N PRO A 35 9.08 13.60 12.21
CA PRO A 35 8.03 13.60 13.25
C PRO A 35 6.81 14.48 12.97
N SER A 36 6.98 15.55 12.19
CA SER A 36 5.89 16.46 11.83
C SER A 36 4.77 15.77 11.02
N ILE A 37 5.08 14.79 10.17
CA ILE A 37 4.09 14.13 9.33
C ILE A 37 3.20 13.18 10.13
N PRO A 38 3.73 12.21 10.89
CA PRO A 38 2.92 11.39 11.79
C PRO A 38 2.09 12.22 12.77
N GLU A 39 2.63 13.33 13.28
CA GLU A 39 1.91 14.23 14.18
C GLU A 39 0.72 14.91 13.50
N ARG A 40 0.88 15.40 12.26
CA ARG A 40 -0.22 15.97 11.46
C ARG A 40 -1.30 14.93 11.16
N ILE A 41 -0.91 13.73 10.74
CA ILE A 41 -1.84 12.62 10.50
C ILE A 41 -2.61 12.27 11.78
N ALA A 42 -1.91 12.13 12.91
CA ALA A 42 -2.52 11.80 14.19
C ALA A 42 -3.45 12.90 14.71
N LYS A 43 -3.11 14.16 14.47
CA LYS A 43 -3.98 15.30 14.80
C LYS A 43 -5.29 15.23 14.03
N GLN A 44 -5.23 14.91 12.73
CA GLN A 44 -6.43 14.73 11.90
C GLN A 44 -7.26 13.52 12.36
N ALA A 45 -6.61 12.40 12.66
CA ALA A 45 -7.28 11.17 13.11
C ALA A 45 -7.79 11.22 14.55
N GLY A 46 -7.31 12.17 15.36
CA GLY A 46 -7.58 12.26 16.80
C GLY A 46 -6.75 11.29 17.66
N TYR A 47 -5.91 10.44 17.07
CA TYR A 47 -4.97 9.56 17.78
C TYR A 47 -3.79 9.14 16.90
N MET A 48 -2.69 8.71 17.51
CA MET A 48 -1.51 8.24 16.78
C MET A 48 -1.57 6.71 16.57
N HIS A 49 -1.67 6.28 15.31
CA HIS A 49 -1.71 4.84 14.96
C HIS A 49 -0.45 4.09 15.42
N LEU A 50 -0.59 2.81 15.77
CA LEU A 50 0.53 1.94 16.20
C LEU A 50 1.66 1.89 15.17
N GLN A 51 1.33 1.86 13.89
CA GLN A 51 2.32 1.80 12.81
C GLN A 51 3.14 3.09 12.69
N LEU A 52 2.53 4.25 12.95
CA LEU A 52 3.23 5.53 12.99
C LEU A 52 4.13 5.62 14.22
N ARG A 53 3.60 5.26 15.41
CA ARG A 53 4.38 5.28 16.68
C ARG A 53 5.64 4.42 16.63
N ARG A 54 5.60 3.31 15.90
CA ARG A 54 6.70 2.34 15.80
C ARG A 54 7.60 2.57 14.60
N GLY A 55 7.36 3.62 13.80
CA GLY A 55 8.15 3.89 12.60
C GLY A 55 8.05 2.77 11.56
N ILE A 56 6.88 2.11 11.44
CA ILE A 56 6.67 1.09 10.40
C ILE A 56 6.68 1.72 9.00
N TYR A 57 6.15 2.94 8.89
CA TYR A 57 6.24 3.78 7.69
C TYR A 57 7.43 4.73 7.84
N LEU A 58 8.52 4.43 7.13
CA LEU A 58 9.83 5.06 7.32
C LEU A 58 10.06 6.27 6.41
N SER A 59 9.39 6.31 5.26
CA SER A 59 9.61 7.33 4.23
C SER A 59 8.34 7.63 3.45
N HIS A 60 8.38 8.71 2.69
CA HIS A 60 7.28 9.19 1.85
C HIS A 60 7.79 9.96 0.62
N ARG A 61 6.86 10.31 -0.28
CA ARG A 61 7.02 11.36 -1.29
C ARG A 61 5.78 12.24 -1.25
N ASP A 62 5.96 13.54 -1.12
CA ASP A 62 4.91 14.57 -1.23
C ASP A 62 3.69 14.35 -0.30
N VAL A 63 3.86 13.64 0.81
CA VAL A 63 2.80 13.49 1.83
C VAL A 63 2.57 14.81 2.55
N ASP A 64 3.61 15.62 2.72
CA ASP A 64 3.51 16.99 3.19
C ASP A 64 2.58 17.83 2.29
N TRP A 65 2.77 17.77 0.96
CA TRP A 65 1.87 18.42 0.01
C TRP A 65 0.44 17.87 0.08
N TRP A 66 0.28 16.54 0.14
CA TRP A 66 -1.04 15.90 0.25
C TRP A 66 -1.79 16.36 1.52
N LEU A 67 -1.08 16.50 2.64
CA LEU A 67 -1.63 17.04 3.89
C LEU A 67 -1.97 18.53 3.77
N ASP A 68 -1.11 19.32 3.12
CA ASP A 68 -1.36 20.75 2.88
C ASP A 68 -2.62 20.97 2.03
N GLU A 69 -2.86 20.14 1.00
CA GLU A 69 -4.07 20.20 0.19
C GLU A 69 -5.33 19.86 1.00
N HIS A 70 -5.27 18.84 1.85
CA HIS A 70 -6.36 18.54 2.75
C HIS A 70 -6.64 19.70 3.73
N GLU A 71 -5.61 20.32 4.30
CA GLU A 71 -5.74 21.46 5.22
C GLU A 71 -6.34 22.71 4.56
N LYS A 72 -6.19 22.87 3.24
CA LYS A 72 -6.88 23.90 2.44
C LYS A 72 -8.38 23.61 2.23
N GLY A 73 -8.84 22.41 2.60
CA GLY A 73 -10.20 21.94 2.37
C GLY A 73 -10.41 21.23 1.02
N ASN A 74 -9.33 20.92 0.28
CA ASN A 74 -9.45 20.15 -0.94
C ASN A 74 -9.70 18.67 -0.62
N ARG A 75 -10.46 17.99 -1.49
CA ARG A 75 -10.70 16.56 -1.35
C ARG A 75 -9.42 15.80 -1.65
N VAL A 76 -9.11 14.83 -0.82
CA VAL A 76 -8.01 13.89 -1.01
C VAL A 76 -8.54 12.48 -1.24
N GLY A 77 -7.75 11.66 -1.93
CA GLY A 77 -8.04 10.27 -2.20
C GLY A 77 -6.87 9.37 -1.82
N LEU A 78 -7.18 8.09 -1.64
CA LEU A 78 -6.23 7.02 -1.36
C LEU A 78 -6.24 6.03 -2.53
N TYR A 79 -5.06 5.49 -2.80
CA TYR A 79 -4.87 4.44 -3.79
C TYR A 79 -3.93 3.39 -3.23
N THR A 80 -4.34 2.12 -3.32
CA THR A 80 -3.50 0.97 -2.99
C THR A 80 -3.96 -0.24 -3.78
N GLY A 81 -3.32 -1.38 -3.62
CA GLY A 81 -3.72 -2.56 -4.36
C GLY A 81 -3.15 -3.86 -3.83
N ARG A 82 -3.52 -4.93 -4.52
CA ARG A 82 -3.12 -6.31 -4.23
C ARG A 82 -2.99 -7.07 -5.54
N GLY A 83 -1.84 -7.69 -5.74
CA GLY A 83 -1.67 -8.73 -6.75
C GLY A 83 -2.15 -10.10 -6.23
N PRO A 84 -3.26 -10.65 -6.74
CA PRO A 84 -3.90 -11.84 -6.19
C PRO A 84 -3.22 -13.11 -6.71
N SER A 85 -2.22 -13.59 -5.98
CA SER A 85 -1.45 -14.80 -6.31
C SER A 85 -1.64 -15.96 -5.30
N GLY A 86 -2.66 -15.85 -4.44
CA GLY A 86 -2.93 -16.80 -3.35
C GLY A 86 -3.65 -16.16 -2.16
N HIS A 87 -3.75 -16.90 -1.06
CA HIS A 87 -4.41 -16.44 0.16
C HIS A 87 -3.67 -15.29 0.86
N VAL A 88 -4.43 -14.49 1.59
CA VAL A 88 -3.91 -13.37 2.38
C VAL A 88 -3.20 -13.86 3.64
N HIS A 89 -2.07 -13.25 3.98
CA HIS A 89 -1.35 -13.47 5.23
C HIS A 89 -1.17 -12.14 5.97
N LEU A 90 -0.73 -12.18 7.24
CA LEU A 90 -0.59 -11.01 8.12
C LEU A 90 0.19 -9.84 7.49
N GLY A 91 1.22 -10.13 6.69
CA GLY A 91 2.00 -9.10 5.99
C GLY A 91 1.20 -8.25 5.01
N HIS A 92 0.17 -8.81 4.35
CA HIS A 92 -0.68 -8.08 3.42
C HIS A 92 -1.64 -7.14 4.15
N MET A 93 -2.06 -7.50 5.37
CA MET A 93 -2.99 -6.68 6.15
C MET A 93 -2.33 -5.42 6.72
N LEU A 94 -1.00 -5.41 6.86
CA LEU A 94 -0.26 -4.26 7.38
C LEU A 94 -0.57 -2.97 6.59
N PRO A 95 -0.41 -2.91 5.26
CA PRO A 95 -0.80 -1.73 4.49
C PRO A 95 -2.30 -1.43 4.53
N TRP A 96 -3.15 -2.46 4.60
CA TRP A 96 -4.60 -2.28 4.55
C TRP A 96 -5.16 -1.66 5.85
N PHE A 97 -4.65 -2.06 7.01
CA PHE A 97 -5.01 -1.42 8.28
C PHE A 97 -4.59 0.03 8.33
N PHE A 98 -3.42 0.37 7.75
CA PHE A 98 -3.00 1.76 7.67
C PHE A 98 -3.88 2.55 6.69
N CYS A 99 -4.22 1.96 5.55
CA CYS A 99 -5.12 2.56 4.58
C CYS A 99 -6.49 2.85 5.18
N LYS A 100 -7.06 1.90 5.93
CA LYS A 100 -8.30 2.08 6.69
C LYS A 100 -8.19 3.23 7.71
N TYR A 101 -7.08 3.29 8.44
CA TYR A 101 -6.82 4.39 9.39
C TYR A 101 -6.78 5.76 8.70
N LEU A 102 -6.13 5.85 7.53
CA LEU A 102 -6.12 7.08 6.73
C LEU A 102 -7.49 7.41 6.14
N GLN A 103 -8.24 6.40 5.69
CA GLN A 103 -9.59 6.58 5.17
C GLN A 103 -10.50 7.21 6.22
N ASP A 104 -10.50 6.66 7.44
CA ASP A 104 -11.27 7.19 8.56
C ASP A 104 -10.84 8.63 8.92
N ALA A 105 -9.53 8.87 9.02
CA ALA A 105 -8.99 10.15 9.46
C ALA A 105 -9.31 11.29 8.47
N PHE A 106 -9.17 11.02 7.17
CA PHE A 106 -9.28 12.04 6.12
C PHE A 106 -10.62 11.96 5.38
N ASN A 107 -11.51 11.05 5.76
CA ASN A 107 -12.83 10.87 5.14
C ASN A 107 -12.71 10.64 3.62
N ALA A 108 -11.63 10.01 3.18
CA ALA A 108 -11.15 9.96 1.80
C ALA A 108 -11.82 8.85 0.98
N GLU A 109 -11.93 9.06 -0.33
CA GLU A 109 -12.26 7.98 -1.28
C GLU A 109 -11.05 7.05 -1.42
N LEU A 110 -11.28 5.74 -1.40
CA LEU A 110 -10.26 4.72 -1.60
C LEU A 110 -10.53 3.95 -2.89
N TYR A 111 -9.52 3.90 -3.75
CA TYR A 111 -9.49 3.02 -4.92
C TYR A 111 -8.50 1.88 -4.65
N PHE A 112 -8.99 0.64 -4.70
CA PHE A 112 -8.23 -0.56 -4.39
C PHE A 112 -8.13 -1.44 -5.63
N GLN A 113 -6.94 -1.46 -6.24
CA GLN A 113 -6.68 -2.21 -7.47
C GLN A 113 -6.36 -3.68 -7.17
N MET A 114 -7.01 -4.59 -7.89
CA MET A 114 -6.66 -6.01 -7.93
C MET A 114 -5.97 -6.33 -9.26
N THR A 115 -4.65 -6.55 -9.22
CA THR A 115 -3.79 -6.75 -10.40
C THR A 115 -3.76 -8.23 -10.83
N ASP A 116 -4.93 -8.78 -11.14
CA ASP A 116 -5.09 -10.18 -11.53
C ASP A 116 -4.51 -10.53 -12.91
N ASP A 117 -4.48 -9.54 -13.79
CA ASP A 117 -3.76 -9.57 -15.06
C ASP A 117 -2.24 -9.63 -14.86
N GLU A 118 -1.67 -8.85 -13.95
CA GLU A 118 -0.24 -8.90 -13.58
C GLU A 118 0.14 -10.30 -13.12
N LYS A 119 -0.65 -10.92 -12.24
CA LYS A 119 -0.37 -12.28 -11.75
C LYS A 119 -0.53 -13.34 -12.82
N PHE A 120 -1.45 -13.14 -13.75
CA PHE A 120 -1.59 -14.02 -14.90
C PHE A 120 -0.39 -13.90 -15.86
N VAL A 121 0.12 -12.68 -16.09
CA VAL A 121 1.23 -12.43 -17.03
C VAL A 121 2.58 -12.87 -16.47
N PHE A 122 2.83 -12.69 -15.16
CA PHE A 122 4.15 -12.91 -14.56
C PHE A 122 4.33 -14.27 -13.85
N ASP A 123 3.27 -15.01 -13.56
CA ASP A 123 3.37 -16.34 -12.94
C ASP A 123 2.85 -17.44 -13.87
N ASP A 124 3.78 -18.13 -14.56
CA ASP A 124 3.48 -19.22 -15.51
C ASP A 124 2.68 -20.39 -14.91
N ARG A 125 2.55 -20.46 -13.57
CA ARG A 125 1.81 -21.51 -12.87
C ARG A 125 0.33 -21.15 -12.66
N LEU A 126 -0.04 -19.88 -12.86
CA LEU A 126 -1.38 -19.38 -12.63
C LEU A 126 -2.10 -19.17 -13.98
N THR A 127 -3.28 -19.76 -14.08
CA THR A 127 -4.24 -19.45 -15.15
C THR A 127 -5.03 -18.19 -14.82
N LEU A 128 -5.58 -17.53 -15.83
CA LEU A 128 -6.43 -16.35 -15.64
C LEU A 128 -7.63 -16.65 -14.72
N ASP A 129 -8.28 -17.80 -14.89
CA ASP A 129 -9.40 -18.21 -14.02
C ASP A 129 -8.98 -18.33 -12.55
N GLN A 130 -7.74 -18.78 -12.28
CA GLN A 130 -7.21 -18.86 -10.92
C GLN A 130 -6.93 -17.48 -10.33
N THR A 131 -6.38 -16.53 -11.10
CA THR A 131 -6.12 -15.17 -10.60
C THR A 131 -7.42 -14.41 -10.36
N ILE A 132 -8.43 -14.58 -11.21
CA ILE A 132 -9.79 -14.06 -10.97
C ILE A 132 -10.40 -14.68 -9.71
N GLY A 133 -10.26 -15.99 -9.51
CA GLY A 133 -10.71 -16.66 -8.28
C GLY A 133 -10.06 -16.08 -7.01
N TYR A 134 -8.73 -15.91 -7.03
CA TYR A 134 -8.03 -15.26 -5.92
C TYR A 134 -8.41 -13.78 -5.73
N THR A 135 -8.77 -13.08 -6.80
CA THR A 135 -9.23 -11.69 -6.74
C THR A 135 -10.49 -11.59 -5.90
N TYR A 136 -11.47 -12.46 -6.16
CA TYR A 136 -12.70 -12.51 -5.39
C TYR A 136 -12.41 -12.79 -3.91
N ASP A 137 -11.64 -13.83 -3.62
CA ASP A 137 -11.30 -14.20 -2.23
C ASP A 137 -10.54 -13.07 -1.51
N ASN A 138 -9.51 -12.49 -2.15
CA ASN A 138 -8.73 -11.40 -1.58
C ASN A 138 -9.56 -10.11 -1.41
N ALA A 139 -10.55 -9.87 -2.27
CA ALA A 139 -11.48 -8.75 -2.09
C ALA A 139 -12.31 -8.90 -0.82
N LEU A 140 -12.76 -10.13 -0.49
CA LEU A 140 -13.45 -10.39 0.78
C LEU A 140 -12.55 -10.11 1.98
N ASP A 141 -11.27 -10.47 1.92
CA ASP A 141 -10.29 -10.17 2.97
C ASP A 141 -10.06 -8.65 3.16
N VAL A 142 -10.03 -7.89 2.05
CA VAL A 142 -9.93 -6.42 2.08
C VAL A 142 -11.18 -5.81 2.72
N ILE A 143 -12.37 -6.27 2.33
CA ILE A 143 -13.64 -5.84 2.93
C ILE A 143 -13.67 -6.13 4.43
N ALA A 144 -13.18 -7.31 4.84
CA ALA A 144 -13.11 -7.71 6.24
C ALA A 144 -12.19 -6.83 7.11
N CYS A 145 -11.31 -6.03 6.52
CA CYS A 145 -10.51 -5.03 7.24
C CYS A 145 -11.35 -3.84 7.75
N GLY A 146 -12.62 -3.74 7.35
CA GLY A 146 -13.56 -2.74 7.83
C GLY A 146 -13.35 -1.36 7.21
N LEU A 147 -12.99 -1.32 5.93
CA LEU A 147 -13.03 -0.11 5.12
C LEU A 147 -14.48 0.37 4.93
N ASP A 148 -14.69 1.67 4.74
CA ASP A 148 -16.01 2.25 4.52
C ASP A 148 -16.54 1.80 3.14
N PRO A 149 -17.63 1.00 3.07
CA PRO A 149 -18.14 0.49 1.80
C PRO A 149 -18.70 1.58 0.89
N GLU A 150 -19.12 2.75 1.41
CA GLU A 150 -19.63 3.85 0.59
C GLU A 150 -18.52 4.62 -0.14
N LYS A 151 -17.27 4.44 0.30
CA LYS A 151 -16.08 5.19 -0.17
C LYS A 151 -14.96 4.31 -0.68
N THR A 152 -15.20 3.01 -0.79
CA THR A 152 -14.19 2.03 -1.18
C THR A 152 -14.58 1.38 -2.48
N HIS A 153 -13.75 1.61 -3.51
CA HIS A 153 -13.95 1.11 -4.86
C HIS A 153 -12.89 0.04 -5.13
N ILE A 154 -13.26 -1.24 -5.02
CA ILE A 154 -12.39 -2.38 -5.34
C ILE A 154 -12.67 -2.81 -6.77
N PHE A 155 -11.62 -2.95 -7.59
CA PHE A 155 -11.79 -3.33 -8.99
C PHE A 155 -10.71 -4.30 -9.46
N SER A 156 -11.11 -5.26 -10.32
CA SER A 156 -10.22 -6.16 -11.06
C SER A 156 -9.74 -5.48 -12.34
N ASP A 157 -8.43 -5.56 -12.61
CA ASP A 157 -7.85 -5.05 -13.84
C ASP A 157 -8.33 -5.85 -15.06
N THR A 158 -8.47 -7.18 -14.94
CA THR A 158 -9.02 -8.02 -16.02
C THR A 158 -10.45 -7.64 -16.35
N GLU A 159 -11.31 -7.44 -15.34
CA GLU A 159 -12.71 -7.03 -15.57
C GLU A 159 -12.82 -5.61 -16.14
N HIS A 160 -11.89 -4.72 -15.79
CA HIS A 160 -11.89 -3.31 -16.21
C HIS A 160 -10.95 -3.02 -17.39
N ILE A 161 -10.38 -4.05 -18.02
CA ILE A 161 -9.31 -3.90 -19.02
C ILE A 161 -9.71 -3.04 -20.23
N GLN A 162 -11.00 -3.04 -20.56
CA GLN A 162 -11.59 -2.19 -21.61
C GLN A 162 -11.42 -0.68 -21.36
N HIS A 163 -11.18 -0.27 -20.11
CA HIS A 163 -10.94 1.12 -19.73
C HIS A 163 -9.45 1.48 -19.78
N LEU A 164 -8.55 0.48 -19.84
CA LEU A 164 -7.10 0.67 -19.84
C LEU A 164 -6.54 0.92 -21.24
N TYR A 165 -7.13 0.28 -22.26
CA TYR A 165 -6.64 0.34 -23.64
C TYR A 165 -7.70 0.94 -24.58
N LYS A 166 -7.25 1.78 -25.52
CA LYS A 166 -8.08 2.42 -26.55
C LYS A 166 -8.14 1.60 -27.82
#